data_AF-A0A151RN41-F1
#
_entry.id   AF-A0A151RN41-F1
#
_cell.length_a   1.000
_cell.length_b   1.000
_cell.length_c   1.000
_cell.angle_alpha   90.00
_cell.angle_beta   90.00
_cell.angle_gamma   90.00
#
_symmetry.space_group_name_H-M   'P 1'
#
loop_
_entity.id
_entity.type
_entity.pdbx_description
1 polymer ?
#
loop_
_entity_poly.entity_id
_entity_poly.type
_entity_poly.pdbx_seq_one_letter_code
_entity_poly.pdbx_strand_id
1 'polypeptide(L)'
;MGSSTDPPHFYVYQCFFRDLGVRLPFTQFECDFLNYINATPSQLHPNSWGFLRAFQVLCTVLGIEVSLRVFLHFYQLKLGVPPYGVLSLNGGKDGGLFTLYSQSYKNYRQEFFRVALVGVDPLQDEVFHFGGLPKFPFYWCPDPSGFHGVDPSQMTVSEAAAVEDLKALPRPLDCKLILSLENSVHRERGLESEYPILP
;
A
#
# COMPACT_ATOMS: atom_id res chain seq x y z
N MET A 1 -4.29 33.74 -10.52
CA MET A 1 -4.31 33.00 -9.24
C MET A 1 -2.90 33.04 -8.68
N GLY A 2 -2.71 33.47 -7.44
CA GLY A 2 -1.37 33.61 -6.86
C GLY A 2 -0.68 32.25 -6.78
N SER A 3 0.54 32.15 -7.31
CA SER A 3 1.39 30.97 -7.09
C SER A 3 1.62 30.85 -5.60
N SER A 4 1.07 29.80 -4.99
CA SER A 4 1.40 29.41 -3.62
C SER A 4 2.92 29.34 -3.49
N THR A 5 3.50 30.12 -2.58
CA THR A 5 4.94 30.07 -2.25
C THR A 5 5.31 28.84 -1.43
N ASP A 6 4.32 28.06 -1.01
CA ASP A 6 4.55 26.86 -0.22
C ASP A 6 5.17 25.75 -1.07
N PRO A 7 6.19 25.05 -0.55
CA PRO A 7 6.75 23.89 -1.21
C PRO A 7 5.67 22.82 -1.47
N PRO A 8 5.81 22.01 -2.55
CA PRO A 8 4.99 20.83 -2.76
C PRO A 8 4.92 19.98 -1.50
N HIS A 9 3.73 19.50 -1.15
CA HIS A 9 3.55 18.74 0.08
C HIS A 9 2.36 17.80 0.00
N PHE A 10 2.37 16.78 0.85
CA PHE A 10 1.26 15.86 1.02
C PHE A 10 0.97 15.61 2.51
N TYR A 11 -0.21 15.06 2.77
CA TYR A 11 -0.66 14.72 4.13
C TYR A 11 -0.64 13.22 4.33
N VAL A 12 -0.26 12.80 5.53
CA VAL A 12 -0.16 11.40 5.94
C VAL A 12 -0.60 11.27 7.40
N TYR A 13 -1.38 10.25 7.73
CA TYR A 13 -1.86 10.06 9.10
C TYR A 13 -0.76 9.47 10.00
N GLN A 14 -0.73 9.89 11.26
CA GLN A 14 0.28 9.44 12.23
C GLN A 14 0.26 7.91 12.44
N CYS A 15 -0.92 7.29 12.37
CA CYS A 15 -1.06 5.85 12.53
C CYS A 15 -0.32 5.04 11.46
N PHE A 16 -0.04 5.61 10.27
CA PHE A 16 0.71 4.90 9.24
C PHE A 16 2.14 4.60 9.69
N PHE A 17 2.78 5.56 10.35
CA PHE A 17 4.12 5.38 10.92
C PHE A 17 4.07 4.55 12.21
N ARG A 18 3.18 4.92 13.12
CA ARG A 18 3.10 4.33 14.47
C ARG A 18 2.69 2.86 14.45
N ASP A 19 1.69 2.51 13.64
CA ASP A 19 1.03 1.22 13.71
C ASP A 19 1.43 0.31 12.54
N LEU A 20 1.65 0.87 11.36
CA LEU A 20 1.79 0.10 10.11
C LEU A 20 3.23 0.01 9.59
N GLY A 21 4.18 0.64 10.28
CA GLY A 21 5.59 0.64 9.88
C GLY A 21 5.84 1.28 8.52
N VAL A 22 4.99 2.23 8.10
CA VAL A 22 5.25 3.06 6.92
C VAL A 22 6.48 3.93 7.19
N ARG A 23 7.33 4.11 6.17
CA ARG A 23 8.54 4.93 6.25
C ARG A 23 8.57 5.91 5.08
N LEU A 24 9.28 7.03 5.26
CA LEU A 24 9.57 7.96 4.18
C LEU A 24 11.06 7.86 3.79
N PRO A 25 11.39 8.02 2.50
CA PRO A 25 10.45 8.12 1.37
C PRO A 25 9.66 6.82 1.16
N PHE A 26 8.47 6.93 0.55
CA PHE A 26 7.67 5.74 0.22
C PHE A 26 8.42 4.84 -0.75
N THR A 27 8.11 3.53 -0.71
CA THR A 27 8.69 2.59 -1.66
C THR A 27 8.17 2.85 -3.08
N GLN A 28 8.87 2.32 -4.09
CA GLN A 28 8.38 2.44 -5.48
C GLN A 28 7.00 1.81 -5.64
N PHE A 29 6.77 0.64 -5.01
CA PHE A 29 5.47 -0.02 -5.00
C PHE A 29 4.35 0.85 -4.40
N GLU A 30 4.61 1.53 -3.28
CA GLU A 30 3.63 2.43 -2.65
C GLU A 30 3.32 3.64 -3.53
N CYS A 31 4.36 4.23 -4.15
CA CYS A 31 4.19 5.31 -5.12
C CYS A 31 3.37 4.86 -6.33
N ASP A 32 3.72 3.72 -6.93
CA ASP A 32 3.04 3.14 -8.09
C ASP A 32 1.58 2.85 -7.79
N PHE A 33 1.27 2.32 -6.59
CA PHE A 33 -0.10 2.10 -6.17
C PHE A 33 -0.89 3.40 -6.05
N LEU A 34 -0.34 4.41 -5.36
CA LEU A 34 -1.01 5.72 -5.20
C LEU A 34 -1.23 6.43 -6.53
N ASN A 35 -0.26 6.34 -7.45
CA ASN A 35 -0.38 6.84 -8.81
C ASN A 35 -1.46 6.09 -9.59
N TYR A 36 -1.47 4.75 -9.51
CA TYR A 36 -2.44 3.90 -10.20
C TYR A 36 -3.88 4.21 -9.79
N ILE A 37 -4.14 4.47 -8.50
CA ILE A 37 -5.47 4.81 -8.01
C ILE A 37 -5.77 6.32 -8.07
N ASN A 38 -4.84 7.14 -8.58
CA ASN A 38 -4.93 8.59 -8.61
C ASN A 38 -5.33 9.19 -7.25
N ALA A 39 -4.54 8.93 -6.21
CA ALA A 39 -4.85 9.41 -4.86
C ALA A 39 -3.61 9.75 -4.01
N THR A 40 -3.79 10.68 -3.07
CA THR A 40 -2.77 11.00 -2.04
C THR A 40 -2.81 9.98 -0.88
N PRO A 41 -1.71 9.79 -0.10
CA PRO A 41 -1.69 8.86 1.04
C PRO A 41 -2.87 9.01 2.01
N SER A 42 -3.28 10.26 2.30
CA SER A 42 -4.35 10.58 3.26
C SER A 42 -5.77 10.28 2.76
N GLN A 43 -5.96 9.99 1.46
CA GLN A 43 -7.24 9.51 0.93
C GLN A 43 -7.49 8.03 1.24
N LEU A 44 -6.43 7.26 1.50
CA LEU A 44 -6.50 5.83 1.72
C LEU A 44 -6.72 5.50 3.20
N HIS A 45 -7.61 4.55 3.47
CA HIS A 45 -7.92 4.09 4.83
C HIS A 45 -6.69 3.43 5.49
N PRO A 46 -6.47 3.58 6.81
CA PRO A 46 -5.34 2.95 7.49
C PRO A 46 -5.22 1.43 7.29
N ASN A 47 -6.32 0.66 7.36
CA ASN A 47 -6.25 -0.78 7.07
C ASN A 47 -5.76 -1.09 5.65
N SER A 48 -6.06 -0.24 4.67
CA SER A 48 -5.61 -0.42 3.29
C SER A 48 -4.11 -0.14 3.15
N TRP A 49 -3.59 0.85 3.88
CA TRP A 49 -2.14 1.00 4.07
C TRP A 49 -1.50 -0.21 4.75
N GLY A 50 -2.19 -0.82 5.72
CA GLY A 50 -1.75 -2.04 6.39
C GLY A 50 -1.63 -3.22 5.42
N PHE A 51 -2.46 -3.30 4.39
CA PHE A 51 -2.34 -4.32 3.34
C PHE A 51 -1.13 -4.08 2.43
N LEU A 52 -0.85 -2.83 2.02
CA LEU A 52 0.35 -2.47 1.23
C LEU A 52 1.63 -2.79 2.02
N ARG A 53 1.66 -2.28 3.26
CA ARG A 53 2.23 -2.87 4.48
C ARG A 53 2.70 -4.32 4.38
N ALA A 54 1.77 -5.18 4.79
CA ALA A 54 1.95 -6.59 4.98
C ALA A 54 2.32 -7.31 3.68
N PHE A 55 1.84 -6.84 2.52
CA PHE A 55 2.21 -7.43 1.23
C PHE A 55 3.71 -7.33 0.96
N GLN A 56 4.30 -6.14 1.13
CA GLN A 56 5.74 -5.96 0.94
C GLN A 56 6.57 -6.82 1.90
N VAL A 57 6.15 -6.93 3.16
CA VAL A 57 6.82 -7.77 4.16
C VAL A 57 6.68 -9.25 3.80
N LEU A 58 5.48 -9.70 3.45
CA LEU A 58 5.23 -11.09 3.05
C LEU A 58 6.06 -11.48 1.82
N CYS A 59 6.05 -10.66 0.78
CA CYS A 59 6.88 -10.88 -0.41
C CYS A 59 8.36 -10.99 -0.05
N THR A 60 8.86 -10.11 0.83
CA THR A 60 10.24 -10.16 1.32
C THR A 60 10.53 -11.46 2.08
N VAL A 61 9.61 -11.92 2.93
CA VAL A 61 9.74 -13.17 3.70
C VAL A 61 9.78 -14.39 2.77
N LEU A 62 8.98 -14.38 1.71
CA LEU A 62 8.87 -15.49 0.76
C LEU A 62 9.88 -15.43 -0.39
N GLY A 63 10.72 -14.39 -0.46
CA GLY A 63 11.62 -14.17 -1.59
C GLY A 63 10.92 -13.87 -2.92
N ILE A 64 9.66 -13.41 -2.87
CA ILE A 64 8.85 -13.04 -4.04
C ILE A 64 9.09 -11.56 -4.34
N GLU A 65 9.21 -11.21 -5.62
CA GLU A 65 9.28 -9.81 -6.06
C GLU A 65 7.96 -9.09 -5.77
N VAL A 66 8.04 -7.89 -5.18
CA VAL A 66 6.86 -7.05 -4.92
C VAL A 66 6.33 -6.50 -6.24
N SER A 67 5.19 -7.02 -6.71
CA SER A 67 4.51 -6.54 -7.92
C SER A 67 3.16 -5.88 -7.62
N LEU A 68 2.93 -4.72 -8.23
CA LEU A 68 1.63 -4.05 -8.23
C LEU A 68 0.53 -4.95 -8.78
N ARG A 69 0.75 -5.64 -9.91
CA ARG A 69 -0.29 -6.48 -10.53
C ARG A 69 -0.66 -7.67 -9.66
N VAL A 70 0.34 -8.29 -9.02
CA VAL A 70 0.11 -9.38 -8.05
C VAL A 70 -0.71 -8.86 -6.88
N PHE A 71 -0.37 -7.69 -6.31
CA PHE A 71 -1.17 -7.11 -5.23
C PHE A 71 -2.62 -6.83 -5.67
N LEU A 72 -2.79 -6.16 -6.80
CA LEU A 72 -4.10 -5.80 -7.34
C LEU A 72 -4.96 -7.04 -7.63
N HIS A 73 -4.39 -8.21 -7.94
CA HIS A 73 -5.14 -9.47 -8.11
C HIS A 73 -5.98 -9.85 -6.88
N PHE A 74 -5.42 -9.67 -5.67
CA PHE A 74 -6.06 -10.09 -4.42
C PHE A 74 -7.02 -9.05 -3.84
N TYR A 75 -7.07 -7.84 -4.40
CA TYR A 75 -7.83 -6.74 -3.83
C TYR A 75 -8.72 -6.05 -4.86
N GLN A 76 -9.62 -5.23 -4.34
CA GLN A 76 -10.38 -4.25 -5.09
C GLN A 76 -10.50 -2.97 -4.29
N LEU A 77 -10.58 -1.84 -4.98
CA LEU A 77 -10.73 -0.54 -4.33
C LEU A 77 -12.19 -0.11 -4.33
N LYS A 78 -12.73 0.12 -3.13
CA LYS A 78 -14.02 0.76 -2.94
C LYS A 78 -13.84 2.25 -2.73
N LEU A 79 -14.52 3.05 -3.56
CA LEU A 79 -14.56 4.50 -3.44
C LEU A 79 -15.58 4.89 -2.36
N GLY A 80 -15.17 5.77 -1.44
CA GLY A 80 -16.09 6.38 -0.47
C GLY A 80 -17.05 7.36 -1.13
N VAL A 81 -18.04 7.84 -0.37
CA VAL A 81 -19.03 8.81 -0.87
C VAL A 81 -18.36 10.15 -1.20
N PRO A 82 -18.53 10.70 -2.42
CA PRO A 82 -17.99 12.01 -2.81
C PRO A 82 -18.49 13.16 -1.91
N PRO A 83 -17.78 14.30 -1.84
CA PRO A 83 -16.51 14.61 -2.53
C PRO A 83 -15.24 14.20 -1.75
N TYR A 84 -15.38 13.79 -0.49
CA TYR A 84 -14.25 13.46 0.41
C TYR A 84 -14.28 12.01 0.91
N GLY A 85 -14.72 11.11 0.04
CA GLY A 85 -14.82 9.68 0.32
C GLY A 85 -13.44 9.08 0.60
N VAL A 86 -13.33 8.30 1.68
CA VAL A 86 -12.12 7.53 1.93
C VAL A 86 -12.08 6.30 1.03
N LEU A 87 -10.90 6.04 0.48
CA LEU A 87 -10.61 4.89 -0.34
C LEU A 87 -10.30 3.71 0.57
N SER A 88 -10.96 2.58 0.32
CA SER A 88 -10.76 1.36 1.11
C SER A 88 -10.58 0.16 0.20
N LEU A 89 -9.47 -0.54 0.38
CA LEU A 89 -9.23 -1.87 -0.17
C LEU A 89 -10.08 -2.91 0.55
N ASN A 90 -10.65 -3.81 -0.23
CA ASN A 90 -11.32 -5.03 0.24
C ASN A 90 -10.77 -6.22 -0.53
N GLY A 91 -10.96 -7.42 -0.01
CA GLY A 91 -10.63 -8.65 -0.75
C GLY A 91 -11.30 -8.68 -2.12
N GLY A 92 -10.56 -9.17 -3.12
CA GLY A 92 -11.05 -9.44 -4.46
C GLY A 92 -12.00 -10.63 -4.49
N LYS A 93 -12.23 -11.19 -5.70
CA LYS A 93 -13.17 -12.30 -5.90
C LYS A 93 -12.82 -13.54 -5.08
N ASP A 94 -11.53 -13.84 -4.95
CA ASP A 94 -11.00 -15.00 -4.24
C ASP A 94 -10.54 -14.67 -2.80
N GLY A 95 -11.04 -13.56 -2.26
CA GLY A 95 -10.64 -13.03 -0.95
C GLY A 95 -9.32 -12.26 -0.98
N GLY A 96 -9.08 -11.50 0.10
CA GLY A 96 -7.82 -10.78 0.32
C GLY A 96 -6.77 -11.66 0.99
N LEU A 97 -5.53 -11.16 1.05
CA LEU A 97 -4.43 -11.87 1.70
C LEU A 97 -4.45 -11.76 3.22
N PHE A 98 -4.92 -10.62 3.76
CA PHE A 98 -4.73 -10.28 5.17
C PHE A 98 -6.03 -9.96 5.91
N THR A 99 -6.04 -10.23 7.22
CA THR A 99 -7.03 -9.69 8.16
C THR A 99 -6.85 -8.17 8.32
N LEU A 100 -7.88 -7.46 8.78
CA LEU A 100 -7.72 -6.03 9.11
C LEU A 100 -6.72 -5.86 10.25
N TYR A 101 -5.81 -4.88 10.14
CA TYR A 101 -4.94 -4.51 11.26
C TYR A 101 -5.73 -4.08 12.49
N SER A 102 -6.78 -3.28 12.29
CA SER A 102 -7.73 -2.92 13.34
C SER A 102 -9.16 -3.02 12.83
N GLN A 103 -10.05 -3.57 13.65
CA GLN A 103 -11.49 -3.60 13.37
C GLN A 103 -12.08 -2.19 13.26
N SER A 104 -11.46 -1.20 13.92
CA SER A 104 -11.87 0.18 13.85
C SER A 104 -10.69 1.11 14.08
N TYR A 105 -10.42 1.98 13.12
CA TYR A 105 -9.57 3.15 13.31
C TYR A 105 -10.47 4.35 13.64
N LYS A 106 -10.57 4.68 14.93
CA LYS A 106 -11.30 5.86 15.41
C LYS A 106 -10.36 7.06 15.41
N ASN A 107 -10.89 8.24 15.07
CA ASN A 107 -10.22 9.54 15.18
C ASN A 107 -8.87 9.70 14.45
N TYR A 108 -8.43 8.73 13.63
CA TYR A 108 -7.13 8.79 12.94
C TYR A 108 -6.95 10.04 12.07
N ARG A 109 -8.06 10.64 11.60
CA ARG A 109 -8.02 11.87 10.80
C ARG A 109 -7.64 13.13 11.59
N GLN A 110 -7.62 13.05 12.92
CA GLN A 110 -7.21 14.16 13.80
C GLN A 110 -5.69 14.20 14.01
N GLU A 111 -4.99 13.10 13.70
CA GLU A 111 -3.55 12.95 13.90
C GLU A 111 -2.86 12.80 12.53
N PHE A 112 -2.29 13.88 12.00
CA PHE A 112 -1.64 13.88 10.70
C PHE A 112 -0.38 14.73 10.66
N PHE A 113 0.49 14.39 9.73
CA PHE A 113 1.66 15.18 9.37
C PHE A 113 1.48 15.80 7.99
N ARG A 114 2.01 17.01 7.83
CA ARG A 114 2.26 17.62 6.52
C ARG A 114 3.72 17.38 6.17
N VAL A 115 3.97 16.68 5.08
CA VAL A 115 5.32 16.39 4.58
C VAL A 115 5.59 17.33 3.42
N ALA A 116 6.52 18.27 3.61
CA ALA A 116 6.88 19.28 2.61
C ALA A 116 8.23 18.97 1.96
N LEU A 117 8.30 19.14 0.64
CA LEU A 117 9.49 18.94 -0.17
C LEU A 117 10.28 20.25 -0.23
N VAL A 118 11.28 20.40 0.64
CA VAL A 118 12.07 21.63 0.76
C VAL A 118 13.35 21.52 -0.07
N GLY A 119 13.61 22.51 -0.92
CA GLY A 119 14.84 22.57 -1.73
C GLY A 119 14.94 21.49 -2.82
N VAL A 120 13.80 20.91 -3.21
CA VAL A 120 13.72 19.83 -4.20
C VAL A 120 13.55 20.45 -5.59
N ASP A 121 14.45 20.14 -6.52
CA ASP A 121 14.25 20.37 -7.96
C ASP A 121 13.55 19.14 -8.56
N PRO A 122 12.30 19.27 -9.04
CA PRO A 122 11.55 18.15 -9.62
C PRO A 122 12.28 17.40 -10.74
N LEU A 123 13.16 18.08 -11.50
CA LEU A 123 13.90 17.48 -12.61
C LEU A 123 15.09 16.64 -12.15
N GLN A 124 15.58 16.86 -10.93
CA GLN A 124 16.74 16.17 -10.35
C GLN A 124 16.36 15.25 -9.19
N ASP A 125 15.14 15.35 -8.69
CA ASP A 125 14.64 14.56 -7.57
C ASP A 125 14.17 13.18 -8.01
N GLU A 126 14.91 12.15 -7.64
CA GLU A 126 14.52 10.75 -7.86
C GLU A 126 13.71 10.18 -6.69
N VAL A 127 13.53 10.95 -5.61
CA VAL A 127 12.83 10.48 -4.40
C VAL A 127 11.31 10.58 -4.58
N PHE A 128 10.81 11.78 -4.90
CA PHE A 128 9.38 12.06 -5.05
C PHE A 128 8.97 12.36 -6.49
N HIS A 129 9.91 12.50 -7.42
CA HIS A 129 9.65 12.72 -8.84
C HIS A 129 10.26 11.63 -9.73
N PHE A 130 9.72 11.51 -10.94
CA PHE A 130 10.25 10.72 -12.05
C PHE A 130 10.17 11.57 -13.31
N GLY A 131 11.32 11.97 -13.86
CA GLY A 131 11.38 12.82 -15.06
C GLY A 131 10.64 14.15 -14.91
N GLY A 132 10.69 14.78 -13.73
CA GLY A 132 9.99 16.04 -13.45
C GLY A 132 8.54 15.90 -12.98
N LEU A 133 7.95 14.70 -13.08
CA LEU A 133 6.57 14.45 -12.65
C LEU A 133 6.52 13.84 -11.25
N PRO A 134 5.56 14.23 -10.39
CA PRO A 134 5.35 13.57 -9.10
C PRO A 134 5.13 12.06 -9.27
N LYS A 135 5.78 11.25 -8.44
CA LYS A 135 5.59 9.79 -8.44
C LYS A 135 4.19 9.36 -7.98
N PHE A 136 3.45 10.26 -7.32
CA PHE A 136 2.06 10.09 -6.92
C PHE A 136 1.43 11.49 -6.68
N PRO A 137 0.09 11.61 -6.62
CA PRO A 137 -0.54 12.89 -6.33
C PRO A 137 -0.24 13.42 -4.93
N PHE A 138 0.32 14.63 -4.85
CA PHE A 138 0.62 15.27 -3.56
C PHE A 138 -0.63 15.83 -2.86
N TYR A 139 -1.66 16.18 -3.62
CA TYR A 139 -2.88 16.81 -3.12
C TYR A 139 -4.12 15.93 -3.29
N TRP A 140 -5.22 16.30 -2.61
CA TRP A 140 -6.47 15.56 -2.68
C TRP A 140 -7.00 15.47 -4.11
N CYS A 141 -7.21 14.24 -4.59
CA CYS A 141 -7.73 13.97 -5.92
C CYS A 141 -9.25 13.78 -5.87
N PRO A 142 -10.03 14.56 -6.64
CA PRO A 142 -11.50 14.48 -6.63
C PRO A 142 -12.04 13.25 -7.37
N ASP A 143 -11.25 12.66 -8.28
CA ASP A 143 -11.64 11.53 -9.12
C ASP A 143 -10.61 10.37 -9.02
N PRO A 144 -10.62 9.63 -7.90
CA PRO A 144 -9.77 8.47 -7.70
C PRO A 144 -10.21 7.30 -8.59
N SER A 145 -9.24 6.55 -9.11
CA SER A 145 -9.48 5.41 -10.00
C SER A 145 -9.72 4.12 -9.22
N GLY A 146 -10.96 3.62 -9.27
CA GLY A 146 -11.32 2.31 -8.71
C GLY A 146 -10.79 1.14 -9.54
N PHE A 147 -10.68 -0.04 -8.94
CA PHE A 147 -10.31 -1.27 -9.64
C PHE A 147 -10.94 -2.51 -8.98
N HIS A 148 -11.08 -3.58 -9.73
CA HIS A 148 -11.72 -4.85 -9.31
C HIS A 148 -10.87 -6.07 -9.72
N GLY A 149 -9.64 -6.14 -9.23
CA GLY A 149 -8.66 -7.13 -9.67
C GLY A 149 -7.85 -6.68 -10.90
N VAL A 150 -7.01 -7.60 -11.39
CA VAL A 150 -6.24 -7.47 -12.63
C VAL A 150 -6.64 -8.58 -13.58
N ASP A 151 -6.68 -8.26 -14.88
CA ASP A 151 -6.87 -9.25 -15.94
C ASP A 151 -5.65 -10.21 -15.97
N PRO A 152 -5.83 -11.53 -15.79
CA PRO A 152 -4.73 -12.49 -15.82
C PRO A 152 -3.90 -12.45 -17.11
N SER A 153 -4.47 -12.03 -18.23
CA SER A 153 -3.73 -11.90 -19.51
C SER A 153 -2.67 -10.80 -19.50
N GLN A 154 -2.75 -9.87 -18.55
CA GLN A 154 -1.78 -8.79 -18.37
C GLN A 154 -0.63 -9.17 -17.43
N MET A 155 -0.62 -10.38 -16.88
CA MET A 155 0.44 -10.83 -15.97
C MET A 155 1.59 -11.50 -16.72
N THR A 156 2.80 -11.25 -16.25
CA THR A 156 3.97 -12.04 -16.65
C THR A 156 3.91 -13.45 -16.05
N VAL A 157 4.73 -14.36 -16.58
CA VAL A 157 4.81 -15.75 -16.06
C VAL A 157 5.23 -15.78 -14.60
N SER A 158 6.17 -14.92 -14.18
CA SER A 158 6.61 -14.81 -12.78
C SER A 158 5.52 -14.26 -11.86
N GLU A 159 4.77 -13.25 -12.31
CA GLU A 159 3.63 -12.71 -11.55
C GLU A 159 2.52 -13.75 -11.38
N ALA A 160 2.23 -14.54 -12.43
CA ALA A 160 1.25 -15.62 -12.35
C ALA A 160 1.69 -16.72 -11.37
N ALA A 161 2.97 -17.10 -11.38
CA ALA A 161 3.52 -18.05 -10.41
C ALA A 161 3.41 -17.51 -8.96
N ALA A 162 3.80 -16.25 -8.74
CA ALA A 162 3.68 -15.59 -7.44
C ALA A 162 2.23 -15.54 -6.93
N VAL A 163 1.25 -15.35 -7.82
CA VAL A 163 -0.17 -15.43 -7.46
C VAL A 163 -0.55 -16.82 -6.97
N GLU A 164 -0.11 -17.88 -7.63
CA GLU A 164 -0.40 -19.25 -7.20
C GLU A 164 0.29 -19.61 -5.88
N ASP A 165 1.55 -19.20 -5.68
CA ASP A 165 2.26 -19.37 -4.42
C ASP A 165 1.51 -18.68 -3.26
N LEU A 166 1.06 -17.44 -3.47
CA LEU A 166 0.31 -16.69 -2.47
C LEU A 166 -1.10 -17.27 -2.23
N LYS A 167 -1.73 -17.87 -3.25
CA LYS A 167 -3.03 -18.54 -3.10
C LYS A 167 -2.94 -19.80 -2.25
N ALA A 168 -1.81 -20.50 -2.30
CA ALA A 168 -1.56 -21.73 -1.55
C ALA A 168 -1.39 -21.51 -0.03
N LEU A 169 -1.12 -20.27 0.40
CA LEU A 169 -1.04 -19.92 1.81
C LEU A 169 -2.41 -20.02 2.51
N PRO A 170 -2.44 -20.31 3.83
CA PRO A 170 -3.67 -20.21 4.60
C PRO A 170 -4.13 -18.75 4.65
N ARG A 171 -5.30 -18.45 4.08
CA ARG A 171 -5.83 -17.09 3.97
C ARG A 171 -7.14 -16.94 4.74
N PRO A 172 -7.37 -15.77 5.40
CA PRO A 172 -6.47 -14.62 5.48
C PRO A 172 -5.36 -14.79 6.53
N LEU A 173 -4.18 -14.24 6.24
CA LEU A 173 -3.04 -14.14 7.17
C LEU A 173 -3.23 -12.98 8.15
N ASP A 174 -2.75 -13.11 9.39
CA ASP A 174 -2.86 -12.02 10.36
C ASP A 174 -1.97 -10.82 9.98
N CYS A 175 -2.57 -9.65 9.73
CA CYS A 175 -1.82 -8.48 9.28
C CYS A 175 -0.78 -8.00 10.30
N LYS A 176 -1.06 -8.09 11.60
CA LYS A 176 -0.12 -7.62 12.64
C LYS A 176 1.07 -8.56 12.73
N LEU A 177 0.81 -9.87 12.67
CA LEU A 177 1.87 -10.88 12.63
C LEU A 177 2.79 -10.64 11.46
N ILE A 178 2.25 -10.50 10.24
CA ILE A 178 3.07 -10.27 9.05
C ILE A 178 3.90 -8.99 9.19
N LEU A 179 3.33 -7.87 9.65
CA LEU A 179 4.09 -6.64 9.86
C LEU A 179 5.21 -6.80 10.90
N SER A 180 5.01 -7.61 11.95
CA SER A 180 6.01 -7.87 12.97
C SER A 180 7.25 -8.61 12.43
N LEU A 181 7.11 -9.35 11.33
CA LEU A 181 8.22 -10.10 10.71
C LEU A 181 9.28 -9.18 10.09
N GLU A 182 8.96 -7.92 9.79
CA GLU A 182 9.91 -6.97 9.19
C GLU A 182 11.23 -6.89 9.98
N ASN A 183 11.14 -6.91 11.31
CA ASN A 183 12.27 -6.78 12.22
C ASN A 183 12.74 -8.12 12.82
N SER A 184 12.16 -9.25 12.40
CA SER A 184 12.55 -10.57 12.91
C SER A 184 13.87 -11.04 12.31
N VAL A 185 14.76 -11.58 13.15
CA VAL A 185 16.02 -12.22 12.74
C VAL A 185 15.76 -13.57 12.05
N HIS A 186 14.56 -14.15 12.21
CA HIS A 186 14.17 -15.46 11.68
C HIS A 186 12.81 -15.38 10.98
N ARG A 187 12.76 -14.57 9.92
CA ARG A 187 11.54 -14.20 9.18
C ARG A 187 10.71 -15.40 8.71
N GLU A 188 11.37 -16.40 8.12
CA GLU A 188 10.74 -17.61 7.57
C GLU A 188 10.17 -18.52 8.67
N ARG A 189 10.99 -18.80 9.71
CA ARG A 189 10.56 -19.65 10.84
C ARG A 189 9.36 -19.09 11.61
N GLY A 190 9.22 -17.76 11.67
CA GLY A 190 8.05 -17.12 12.29
C GLY A 190 6.77 -17.45 11.55
N LEU A 191 6.80 -17.34 10.21
CA LEU A 191 5.65 -17.65 9.37
C LEU A 191 5.31 -19.15 9.40
N GLU A 192 6.32 -20.02 9.26
CA GLU A 192 6.15 -21.48 9.29
C GLU A 192 5.63 -21.99 10.65
N SER A 193 6.01 -21.35 11.76
CA SER A 193 5.57 -21.74 13.09
C SER A 193 4.09 -21.48 13.36
N GLU A 194 3.53 -20.42 12.77
CA GLU A 194 2.11 -20.10 12.93
C GLU A 194 1.25 -20.69 11.79
N TYR A 195 1.82 -20.87 10.61
CA TYR A 195 1.15 -21.40 9.43
C TYR A 195 1.93 -22.57 8.82
N PRO A 196 1.90 -23.75 9.45
CA PRO A 196 2.54 -24.93 8.88
C PRO A 196 1.85 -25.28 7.56
N ILE A 197 2.61 -25.21 6.46
CA ILE A 197 2.18 -25.74 5.16
C ILE A 197 2.22 -27.27 5.30
N LEU A 198 1.05 -27.90 5.36
CA LEU A 198 0.98 -29.37 5.40
C LEU A 198 1.48 -29.93 4.04
N PRO A 199 2.34 -30.97 4.05
CA PRO A 199 2.88 -31.58 2.83
C PRO A 199 1.82 -32.31 2.00
#